data_AF-A0A9E5UKX1-F1
#
_entry.id   AF-A0A9E5UKX1-F1
#
_cell.length_a   1.000
_cell.length_b   1.000
_cell.length_c   1.000
_cell.angle_alpha   90.00
_cell.angle_beta   90.00
_cell.angle_gamma   90.00
#
_symmetry.space_group_name_H-M   'P 1'
#
loop_
_entity.id
_entity.type
_entity.pdbx_description
1 polymer ?
#
loop_
_entity_poly.entity_id
_entity_poly.type
_entity_poly.pdbx_seq_one_letter_code
_entity_poly.pdbx_strand_id
1 'polypeptide(L)'
;MQLLIINPNTSTRVTAAIKTVAERFASPDTHLKVIQATTGPETIRCRHEELLSVPATLECVRAESLGCEGILFACFGDHPAIYACREPL
;
A
#
# COMPACT_ATOMS: atom_id res chain seq x y z
N MET A 1 -7.69 -15.92 2.72
CA MET A 1 -7.73 -14.47 3.00
C MET A 1 -7.04 -13.72 1.87
N GLN A 2 -7.67 -12.69 1.30
CA GLN A 2 -7.08 -11.83 0.26
C GLN A 2 -6.64 -10.49 0.87
N LEU A 3 -5.34 -10.18 0.82
CA LEU A 3 -4.78 -8.92 1.31
C LEU A 3 -4.19 -8.08 0.18
N LEU A 4 -4.48 -6.78 0.21
CA LEU A 4 -3.83 -5.78 -0.63
C LEU A 4 -2.70 -5.12 0.16
N ILE A 5 -1.47 -5.19 -0.33
CA ILE A 5 -0.31 -4.51 0.23
C ILE A 5 0.10 -3.41 -0.74
N ILE A 6 0.03 -2.15 -0.31
CA ILE A 6 0.34 -0.98 -1.13
C ILE A 6 1.61 -0.34 -0.59
N ASN A 7 2.65 -0.27 -1.40
CA ASN A 7 3.76 0.65 -1.21
C ASN A 7 3.33 2.06 -1.67
N PRO A 8 3.22 3.06 -0.79
CA PRO A 8 2.74 4.40 -1.18
C PRO A 8 3.75 5.19 -2.04
N ASN A 9 5.01 4.75 -2.14
CA ASN A 9 5.98 5.31 -3.07
C ASN A 9 6.01 4.55 -4.40
N THR A 10 6.69 5.10 -5.41
CA THR A 10 6.71 4.57 -6.77
C THR A 10 7.81 3.53 -7.03
N SER A 11 8.63 3.18 -6.03
CA SER A 11 9.83 2.36 -6.22
C SER A 11 9.51 0.87 -6.40
N THR A 12 9.69 0.37 -7.63
CA THR A 12 9.57 -1.06 -8.00
C THR A 12 10.48 -1.96 -7.18
N ARG A 13 11.70 -1.49 -6.88
CA ARG A 13 12.67 -2.23 -6.07
C ARG A 13 12.17 -2.42 -4.64
N VAL A 14 11.63 -1.37 -4.03
CA VAL A 14 11.09 -1.43 -2.66
C VAL A 14 9.86 -2.35 -2.63
N THR A 15 8.97 -2.24 -3.62
CA THR A 15 7.78 -3.08 -3.76
C THR A 15 8.13 -4.56 -3.92
N ALA A 16 9.15 -4.87 -4.71
CA ALA A 16 9.66 -6.23 -4.83
C ALA A 16 10.19 -6.77 -3.49
N ALA A 17 10.94 -5.96 -2.74
CA ALA A 17 11.43 -6.35 -1.42
C ALA A 17 10.29 -6.58 -0.42
N ILE A 18 9.27 -5.70 -0.41
CA ILE A 18 8.05 -5.86 0.40
C ILE A 18 7.37 -7.18 0.04
N LYS A 19 7.20 -7.46 -1.26
CA LYS A 19 6.57 -8.70 -1.75
C LYS A 19 7.31 -9.94 -1.24
N THR A 20 8.62 -10.00 -1.40
CA THR A 20 9.45 -11.13 -0.93
C THR A 20 9.28 -11.37 0.56
N VAL A 21 9.27 -10.31 1.38
CA VAL A 21 9.09 -10.45 2.83
C VAL A 21 7.66 -10.88 3.16
N ALA A 22 6.66 -10.26 2.56
CA ALA A 22 5.26 -10.58 2.83
C ALA A 22 4.93 -12.04 2.47
N GLU A 23 5.36 -12.51 1.30
CA GLU A 23 5.16 -13.90 0.86
C GLU A 23 5.87 -14.91 1.77
N ARG A 24 7.05 -14.55 2.30
CA ARG A 24 7.80 -15.43 3.21
C ARG A 24 7.07 -15.69 4.54
N PHE A 25 6.27 -14.74 5.02
CA PHE A 25 5.61 -14.82 6.33
C PHE A 25 4.09 -14.97 6.25
N ALA A 26 3.52 -14.95 5.06
CA ALA A 26 2.09 -15.19 4.87
C ALA A 26 1.70 -16.60 5.32
N SER A 27 0.53 -16.73 5.96
CA SER A 27 -0.06 -18.05 6.22
C SER A 27 -0.42 -18.74 4.90
N PRO A 28 -0.44 -20.08 4.83
CA PRO A 28 -0.68 -20.83 3.59
C PRO A 28 -1.94 -20.42 2.80
N ASP A 29 -3.00 -20.05 3.52
CA ASP A 29 -4.28 -19.66 2.91
C ASP A 29 -4.42 -18.13 2.71
N THR A 30 -3.31 -17.39 2.77
CA THR A 30 -3.28 -15.94 2.54
C THR A 30 -2.72 -15.61 1.17
N HIS A 31 -3.54 -14.97 0.35
CA HIS A 31 -3.17 -14.49 -0.96
C HIS A 31 -2.86 -12.98 -0.88
N LEU A 32 -1.71 -12.61 -1.45
CA LEU A 32 -1.19 -11.25 -1.39
C LEU A 32 -1.23 -10.59 -2.76
N LYS A 33 -1.81 -9.41 -2.82
CA LYS A 33 -1.68 -8.49 -3.95
C LYS A 33 -0.77 -7.35 -3.54
N VAL A 34 0.48 -7.38 -4.00
CA VAL A 34 1.49 -6.38 -3.63
C VAL A 34 1.70 -5.42 -4.79
N ILE A 35 1.38 -4.15 -4.58
CA ILE A 35 1.42 -3.09 -5.58
C ILE A 35 2.09 -1.83 -5.02
N GLN A 36 2.21 -0.81 -5.86
CA GLN A 36 2.79 0.48 -5.49
C GLN A 36 2.01 1.62 -6.13
N ALA A 37 2.19 2.83 -5.62
CA ALA A 37 1.62 4.02 -6.22
C ALA A 37 2.15 4.21 -7.66
N THR A 38 1.26 4.63 -8.56
CA THR A 38 1.59 4.88 -9.97
C THR A 38 2.31 6.21 -10.20
N THR A 39 2.10 7.17 -9.30
CA THR A 39 2.72 8.50 -9.31
C THR A 39 3.09 8.93 -7.88
N GLY A 40 3.86 10.00 -7.75
CA GLY A 40 4.33 10.50 -6.46
C GLY A 40 5.83 10.25 -6.24
N PRO A 41 6.31 10.38 -5.00
CA PRO A 41 7.74 10.29 -4.69
C PRO A 41 8.26 8.84 -4.82
N GLU A 42 9.54 8.70 -5.20
CA GLU A 42 10.22 7.39 -5.21
C GLU A 42 10.50 6.87 -3.79
N THR A 43 10.67 7.77 -2.82
CA THR A 43 10.83 7.47 -1.40
C THR A 43 10.10 8.50 -0.56
N ILE A 44 9.54 8.09 0.57
CA ILE A 44 8.84 8.99 1.51
C ILE A 44 9.71 9.18 2.76
N ARG A 45 10.12 10.42 3.01
CA ARG A 45 11.08 10.80 4.08
C ARG A 45 10.59 11.95 4.94
N CYS A 46 9.52 12.61 4.53
CA CYS A 46 8.93 13.72 5.27
C CYS A 46 7.42 13.81 5.04
N ARG A 47 6.72 14.57 5.89
CA ARG A 47 5.26 14.77 5.81
C ARG A 47 4.78 15.33 4.47
N HIS A 48 5.60 16.17 3.83
CA HIS A 48 5.26 16.69 2.51
C HIS A 48 5.19 15.56 1.48
N GLU A 49 6.19 14.67 1.47
CA GLU A 49 6.21 13.51 0.57
C GLU A 49 5.09 12.50 0.90
N GLU A 50 4.74 12.31 2.17
CA GLU A 50 3.56 11.51 2.58
C GLU A 50 2.26 12.07 2.00
N LEU A 51 2.06 13.39 2.06
CA LEU A 51 0.86 14.01 1.50
C LEU A 51 0.82 13.89 -0.03
N LEU A 52 1.98 13.99 -0.69
CA LEU A 52 2.08 13.80 -2.14
C LEU A 52 1.77 12.36 -2.59
N SER A 53 2.02 11.34 -1.76
CA SER A 53 1.69 9.95 -2.08
C SER A 53 0.22 9.60 -1.87
N VAL A 54 -0.56 10.40 -1.13
CA VAL A 54 -1.96 10.09 -0.79
C VAL A 54 -2.85 9.88 -2.03
N PRO A 55 -2.89 10.79 -3.04
CA PRO A 55 -3.85 10.65 -4.13
C PRO A 55 -3.67 9.35 -4.92
N ALA A 56 -2.44 9.07 -5.36
CA ALA A 56 -2.12 7.84 -6.11
C ALA A 56 -2.35 6.58 -5.27
N THR A 57 -2.08 6.64 -3.96
CA THR A 57 -2.35 5.54 -3.04
C THR A 57 -3.85 5.24 -2.94
N LEU A 58 -4.70 6.26 -2.83
CA LEU A 58 -6.16 6.09 -2.78
C LEU A 58 -6.73 5.61 -4.11
N GLU A 59 -6.16 6.02 -5.25
CA GLU A 59 -6.51 5.48 -6.56
C GLU A 59 -6.22 3.98 -6.66
N CYS A 60 -5.05 3.54 -6.17
CA CYS A 60 -4.69 2.13 -6.07
C CYS A 60 -5.66 1.36 -5.17
N VAL A 61 -6.03 1.91 -4.01
CA VAL A 61 -7.05 1.30 -3.14
C VAL A 61 -8.35 1.12 -3.91
N ARG A 62 -8.89 2.19 -4.51
CA ARG A 62 -10.16 2.16 -5.23
C ARG A 62 -10.16 1.14 -6.38
N ALA A 63 -9.05 1.03 -7.10
CA ALA A 63 -8.94 0.12 -8.23
C ALA A 63 -8.79 -1.34 -7.80
N GLU A 64 -8.13 -1.61 -6.67
CA GLU A 64 -7.59 -2.95 -6.38
C GLU A 64 -8.13 -3.59 -5.10
N SER A 65 -8.90 -2.87 -4.28
CA SER A 65 -9.41 -3.38 -2.99
C SER A 65 -10.63 -4.27 -3.10
N LEU A 66 -11.30 -4.32 -4.26
CA LEU A 66 -12.49 -5.16 -4.44
C LEU A 66 -12.13 -6.64 -4.22
N GLY A 67 -12.83 -7.30 -3.30
CA GLY A 67 -12.56 -8.69 -2.92
C GLY A 67 -11.38 -8.88 -1.96
N CYS A 68 -10.71 -7.79 -1.54
CA CYS A 68 -9.71 -7.85 -0.46
C CYS A 68 -10.40 -7.71 0.90
N GLU A 69 -9.96 -8.53 1.85
CA GLU A 69 -10.44 -8.53 3.24
C GLU A 69 -9.62 -7.59 4.14
N GLY A 70 -8.48 -7.11 3.65
CA GLY A 70 -7.63 -6.16 4.34
C GLY A 70 -6.67 -5.43 3.42
N ILE A 71 -6.25 -4.25 3.86
CA ILE A 71 -5.28 -3.40 3.17
C ILE A 71 -4.14 -3.06 4.14
N LEU A 72 -2.90 -3.26 3.70
CA LEU A 72 -1.69 -2.87 4.38
C LEU A 72 -0.99 -1.76 3.59
N PHE A 73 -0.79 -0.60 4.22
CA PHE A 73 0.04 0.47 3.68
C PHE A 73 1.48 0.22 4.13
N ALA A 74 2.33 -0.24 3.20
CA ALA A 74 3.71 -0.64 3.46
C ALA A 74 4.66 0.57 3.47
N CYS A 75 4.42 1.50 4.40
CA CYS A 75 5.27 2.64 4.71
C CYS A 75 5.42 2.73 6.23
N PHE A 76 6.58 3.18 6.70
CA PHE A 76 6.73 3.52 8.12
C PHE A 76 6.01 4.84 8.40
N GLY A 77 5.27 4.86 9.52
CA GLY A 77 4.50 6.03 9.93
C GLY A 77 2.99 5.84 9.73
N ASP A 78 2.26 6.88 10.12
CA ASP A 78 0.81 6.91 10.13
C ASP A 78 0.30 7.55 8.83
N HIS A 79 0.45 6.81 7.74
CA HIS A 79 0.23 7.34 6.39
C HIS A 79 -1.21 7.87 6.21
N PRO A 80 -1.43 9.11 5.75
CA PRO A 80 -2.75 9.75 5.80
C PRO A 80 -3.87 9.01 5.08
N ALA A 81 -3.54 8.24 4.03
CA ALA A 81 -4.51 7.40 3.30
C ALA A 81 -5.23 6.38 4.20
N ILE A 82 -4.63 5.96 5.33
CA ILE A 82 -5.25 5.05 6.30
C ILE A 82 -6.54 5.66 6.85
N TYR A 83 -6.53 6.96 7.16
CA TYR A 83 -7.70 7.65 7.70
C TYR A 83 -8.82 7.73 6.68
N ALA A 84 -8.50 8.17 5.46
CA ALA A 84 -9.47 8.25 4.36
C ALA A 84 -10.11 6.88 4.07
N CYS A 85 -9.35 5.78 4.11
CA CYS A 85 -9.89 4.44 3.88
C CYS A 85 -10.71 3.87 5.05
N ARG A 86 -10.69 4.50 6.23
CA ARG A 86 -11.48 4.11 7.39
C ARG A 86 -12.78 4.91 7.52
N GLU A 87 -12.96 5.95 6.72
CA GLU A 87 -14.20 6.71 6.70
C GLU A 87 -15.36 5.81 6.24
N PRO A 88 -16.53 5.91 6.89
CA PRO A 88 -17.72 5.23 6.40
C PRO A 88 -18.12 5.82 5.05
N LEU A 89 -18.28 4.94 4.05
CA LEU A 89 -18.82 5.28 2.73
C LEU A 89 -20.33 5.51 2.78
#